data_AF-A0A2S0L8B8-F1
#
_entry.id   AF-A0A2S0L8B8-F1
#
_cell.length_a   1.000
_cell.length_b   1.000
_cell.length_c   1.000
_cell.angle_alpha   90.00
_cell.angle_beta   90.00
_cell.angle_gamma   90.00
#
_symmetry.space_group_name_H-M   'P 1'
#
loop_
_entity.id
_entity.type
_entity.pdbx_description
1 polymer ?
#
loop_
_entity_poly.entity_id
_entity_poly.type
_entity_poly.pdbx_seq_one_letter_code
_entity_poly.pdbx_strand_id
1 'polypeptide(L)'
;MKRLLLAIALLGVTTMYSQTYVSVSGGYGFELNTKVLGRDATNPTSITDLKGSYGAGYQVQLRGGYFFHKRWGGELALGYLHGTNILTNKNRILEMNAYGRAFGASLSAVFNITDNLYVRAGGVTKIGGKTQVQTELNAALPLYLFDSSAPATTMVNINTNFKTNFHGKMPFGFIGGVGYRFKVADNVSFFIEGEYLNINVPRKESRLNNFEASRTIGGVTQALSATDFKGYMARLQQLPSSPQTENLKLLAAQVAPLLEESYSWDGKNAPDAPYSSIGFHFGVTYTF
;
A
#
# COMPACT_ATOMS: atom_id res chain seq x y z
N MET A 1 -41.44 -27.34 -3.26
CA MET A 1 -42.39 -26.28 -2.83
C MET A 1 -42.33 -25.96 -1.33
N LYS A 2 -42.34 -26.92 -0.40
CA LYS A 2 -42.26 -26.65 1.06
C LYS A 2 -41.00 -25.87 1.51
N ARG A 3 -39.82 -26.10 0.91
CA ARG A 3 -38.58 -25.35 1.22
C ARG A 3 -38.55 -23.93 0.63
N LEU A 4 -39.23 -23.71 -0.49
CA LEU A 4 -39.38 -22.39 -1.12
C LEU A 4 -40.37 -21.53 -0.34
N LEU A 5 -41.46 -22.15 0.14
CA LEU A 5 -42.44 -21.52 1.02
C LEU A 5 -41.85 -21.20 2.39
N LEU A 6 -40.92 -21.99 2.92
CA LEU A 6 -40.18 -21.64 4.15
C LEU A 6 -39.22 -20.46 3.95
N ALA A 7 -38.55 -20.37 2.79
CA ALA A 7 -37.68 -19.24 2.46
C ALA A 7 -38.48 -17.95 2.24
N ILE A 8 -39.64 -18.04 1.58
CA ILE A 8 -40.56 -16.93 1.37
C ILE A 8 -41.30 -16.57 2.68
N ALA A 9 -41.57 -17.52 3.57
CA ALA A 9 -42.11 -17.27 4.90
C ALA A 9 -41.06 -16.65 5.85
N LEU A 10 -39.78 -17.05 5.77
CA LEU A 10 -38.70 -16.35 6.48
C LEU A 10 -38.53 -14.91 5.97
N LEU A 11 -38.77 -14.67 4.68
CA LEU A 11 -38.80 -13.32 4.09
C LEU A 11 -40.12 -12.58 4.40
N GLY A 12 -41.21 -13.28 4.68
CA GLY A 12 -42.56 -12.73 4.85
C GLY A 12 -42.99 -12.38 6.29
N VAL A 13 -42.24 -12.79 7.32
CA VAL A 13 -42.47 -12.35 8.72
C VAL A 13 -41.84 -10.96 9.00
N THR A 14 -41.47 -10.27 7.94
CA THR A 14 -40.78 -8.99 8.00
C THR A 14 -41.76 -7.83 7.92
N THR A 15 -42.56 -7.64 8.97
CA THR A 15 -43.11 -6.32 9.32
C THR A 15 -41.99 -5.38 9.79
N MET A 16 -40.85 -5.46 9.10
CA MET A 16 -39.49 -5.26 9.57
C MET A 16 -39.22 -3.79 9.84
N TYR A 17 -38.66 -3.51 11.01
CA TYR A 17 -37.91 -2.30 11.27
C TYR A 17 -36.98 -2.02 10.08
N SER A 18 -37.35 -1.03 9.28
CA SER A 18 -36.62 -0.61 8.08
C SER A 18 -36.03 0.74 8.39
N GLN A 19 -34.71 0.79 8.48
CA GLN A 19 -34.02 2.02 8.80
C GLN A 19 -32.76 2.14 7.94
N THR A 20 -32.77 3.14 7.07
CA THR A 20 -31.63 3.48 6.22
C THR A 20 -30.77 4.49 6.95
N TYR A 21 -29.46 4.40 6.79
CA TYR A 21 -28.55 5.41 7.28
C TYR A 21 -27.41 5.66 6.30
N VAL A 22 -26.86 6.87 6.39
CA VAL A 22 -25.61 7.25 5.73
C VAL A 22 -24.66 7.74 6.80
N SER A 23 -23.40 7.34 6.71
CA SER A 23 -22.36 7.80 7.62
C SER A 23 -21.12 8.25 6.89
N VAL A 24 -20.46 9.27 7.44
CA VAL A 24 -19.14 9.72 7.02
C VAL A 24 -18.20 9.62 8.20
N SER A 25 -16.98 9.13 7.98
CA SER A 25 -15.94 9.08 9.01
C SER A 25 -14.57 9.45 8.49
N GLY A 26 -13.76 9.94 9.42
CA GLY A 26 -12.32 10.10 9.28
C GLY A 26 -11.61 9.41 10.43
N GLY A 27 -10.40 8.92 10.20
CA GLY A 27 -9.65 8.19 11.19
C GLY A 27 -8.19 8.01 10.81
N TYR A 28 -7.47 7.31 11.69
CA TYR A 28 -6.09 6.92 11.45
C TYR A 28 -5.91 5.43 11.72
N GLY A 29 -5.29 4.73 10.76
CA GLY A 29 -4.88 3.35 10.87
C GLY A 29 -3.44 3.21 11.33
N PHE A 30 -3.20 2.35 12.30
CA PHE A 30 -1.87 1.92 12.74
C PHE A 30 -1.50 0.59 12.07
N GLU A 31 -0.22 0.37 11.82
CA GLU A 31 0.26 -0.83 11.14
C GLU A 31 -0.06 -2.10 11.93
N LEU A 32 -0.53 -3.13 11.24
CA LEU A 32 -0.79 -4.44 11.82
C LEU A 32 -0.49 -5.52 10.79
N ASN A 33 -0.16 -6.75 11.21
CA ASN A 33 0.23 -7.86 10.32
C ASN A 33 1.32 -7.46 9.31
N THR A 34 2.35 -6.75 9.80
CA THR A 34 3.45 -6.26 8.98
C THR A 34 4.17 -7.40 8.28
N LYS A 35 4.53 -7.22 7.00
CA LYS A 35 5.41 -8.15 6.26
C LYS A 35 6.78 -7.52 6.06
N VAL A 36 7.79 -8.34 5.79
CA VAL A 36 9.11 -7.86 5.37
C VAL A 36 8.97 -7.22 3.99
N LEU A 37 9.26 -5.91 3.91
CA LEU A 37 9.22 -5.12 2.68
C LEU A 37 10.61 -4.98 2.04
N GLY A 38 11.65 -5.14 2.85
CA GLY A 38 13.05 -5.26 2.43
C GLY A 38 13.97 -5.17 3.64
N ARG A 39 15.14 -4.55 3.50
CA ARG A 39 16.21 -4.62 4.51
C ARG A 39 16.90 -3.27 4.71
N ASP A 40 17.34 -3.05 5.93
CA ASP A 40 18.35 -2.05 6.27
C ASP A 40 19.70 -2.77 6.36
N ALA A 41 20.61 -2.38 5.47
CA ALA A 41 21.98 -2.84 5.38
C ALA A 41 22.96 -1.65 5.44
N THR A 42 22.59 -0.57 6.15
CA THR A 42 23.47 0.59 6.40
C THR A 42 24.74 0.14 7.12
N ASN A 43 24.61 -0.80 8.06
CA ASN A 43 25.71 -1.53 8.65
C ASN A 43 25.81 -2.94 8.02
N PRO A 44 26.88 -3.25 7.26
CA PRO A 44 27.02 -4.55 6.60
C PRO A 44 27.17 -5.72 7.59
N THR A 45 27.52 -5.46 8.86
CA THR A 45 27.63 -6.50 9.89
C THR A 45 26.34 -6.70 10.69
N SER A 46 25.31 -5.88 10.45
CA SER A 46 24.03 -5.92 11.17
C SER A 46 22.90 -5.55 10.21
N ILE A 47 22.50 -6.54 9.41
CA ILE A 47 21.41 -6.39 8.44
C ILE A 47 20.09 -6.69 9.16
N THR A 48 19.15 -5.75 9.13
CA THR A 48 17.83 -5.90 9.77
C THR A 48 16.71 -5.87 8.75
N ASP A 49 15.70 -6.70 8.93
CA ASP A 49 14.51 -6.68 8.08
C ASP A 49 13.65 -5.44 8.37
N LEU A 50 13.29 -4.73 7.30
CA LEU A 50 12.32 -3.65 7.34
C LEU A 50 10.93 -4.24 7.17
N LYS A 51 10.14 -4.20 8.25
CA LYS A 51 8.76 -4.67 8.27
C LYS A 51 7.82 -3.48 8.24
N GLY A 52 6.72 -3.62 7.51
CA GLY A 52 5.67 -2.61 7.57
C GLY A 52 4.37 -3.05 6.92
N SER A 53 3.39 -2.15 6.98
CA SER A 53 2.10 -2.29 6.32
C SER A 53 1.64 -0.97 5.70
N TYR A 54 1.33 -0.98 4.41
CA TYR A 54 0.80 0.18 3.69
C TYR A 54 -0.62 0.57 4.11
N GLY A 55 -1.23 -0.17 5.05
CA GLY A 55 -2.56 0.10 5.63
C GLY A 55 -2.56 1.21 6.68
N ALA A 56 -1.39 1.63 7.18
CA ALA A 56 -1.30 2.74 8.12
C ALA A 56 -1.40 4.10 7.44
N GLY A 57 -2.01 5.06 8.13
CA GLY A 57 -2.23 6.42 7.65
C GLY A 57 -3.67 6.88 7.82
N TYR A 58 -3.97 8.06 7.25
CA TYR A 58 -5.29 8.66 7.37
C TYR A 58 -6.30 7.95 6.46
N GLN A 59 -7.49 7.73 6.99
CA GLN A 59 -8.56 7.04 6.30
C GLN A 59 -9.83 7.86 6.38
N VAL A 60 -10.54 7.95 5.25
CA VAL A 60 -11.89 8.54 5.19
C VAL A 60 -12.83 7.54 4.56
N GLN A 61 -14.06 7.46 5.05
CA GLN A 61 -15.06 6.51 4.56
C GLN A 61 -16.43 7.16 4.47
N LEU A 62 -17.16 6.82 3.40
CA LEU A 62 -18.58 7.07 3.23
C LEU A 62 -19.29 5.73 3.22
N ARG A 63 -20.32 5.57 4.05
CA ARG A 63 -21.02 4.30 4.22
C ARG A 63 -22.53 4.49 4.12
N GLY A 64 -23.18 3.62 3.38
CA GLY A 64 -24.63 3.51 3.31
C GLY A 64 -25.05 2.17 3.88
N GLY A 65 -25.97 2.18 4.83
CA GLY A 65 -26.44 0.96 5.45
C GLY A 65 -27.95 0.90 5.59
N TYR A 66 -28.43 -0.32 5.73
CA TYR A 66 -29.84 -0.64 5.84
C TYR A 66 -30.03 -1.70 6.93
N PHE A 67 -30.75 -1.33 7.99
CA PHE A 67 -31.23 -2.29 8.98
C PHE A 67 -32.51 -2.91 8.47
N PHE A 68 -32.45 -4.23 8.24
CA PHE A 68 -33.64 -5.04 7.99
C PHE A 68 -34.25 -5.50 9.31
N HIS A 69 -33.50 -5.56 10.41
CA HIS A 69 -34.04 -5.82 11.74
C HIS A 69 -33.44 -4.85 12.75
N LYS A 70 -34.06 -4.69 13.92
CA LYS A 70 -33.53 -3.80 14.99
C LYS A 70 -32.05 -4.03 15.30
N ARG A 71 -31.60 -5.29 15.18
CA ARG A 71 -30.22 -5.69 15.44
C ARG A 71 -29.39 -5.97 14.20
N TRP A 72 -29.99 -6.24 13.05
CA TRP A 72 -29.25 -6.71 11.88
C TRP A 72 -29.40 -5.77 10.69
N GLY A 73 -28.26 -5.40 10.12
CA GLY A 73 -28.20 -4.58 8.92
C GLY A 73 -27.08 -5.00 7.99
N GLY A 74 -27.17 -4.53 6.75
CA GLY A 74 -26.08 -4.54 5.79
C GLY A 74 -25.50 -3.14 5.63
N GLU A 75 -24.20 -3.04 5.36
CA GLU A 75 -23.51 -1.78 5.11
C GLU A 75 -22.59 -1.93 3.89
N LEU A 76 -22.69 -0.98 2.97
CA LEU A 76 -21.76 -0.80 1.87
C LEU A 76 -20.95 0.46 2.12
N ALA A 77 -19.63 0.37 2.01
CA ALA A 77 -18.73 1.50 2.24
C ALA A 77 -17.76 1.70 1.09
N LEU A 78 -17.45 2.97 0.84
CA LEU A 78 -16.35 3.43 0.00
C LEU A 78 -15.37 4.19 0.88
N GLY A 79 -14.09 3.90 0.74
CA GLY A 79 -13.05 4.52 1.55
C GLY A 79 -11.85 4.96 0.75
N TYR A 80 -11.13 5.93 1.27
CA TYR A 80 -9.83 6.37 0.77
C TYR A 80 -8.79 6.31 1.87
N LEU A 81 -7.62 5.79 1.53
CA LEU A 81 -6.44 5.68 2.39
C LEU A 81 -5.33 6.59 1.87
N HIS A 82 -4.88 7.49 2.74
CA HIS A 82 -3.68 8.29 2.58
C HIS A 82 -2.58 7.73 3.49
N GLY A 83 -1.82 6.76 2.96
CA GLY A 83 -0.85 5.99 3.73
C GLY A 83 0.39 6.77 4.17
N THR A 84 1.01 6.33 5.25
CA THR A 84 2.29 6.86 5.74
C THR A 84 3.48 6.41 4.88
N ASN A 85 4.61 7.09 5.06
CA ASN A 85 5.89 6.68 4.49
C ASN A 85 6.46 5.51 5.29
N ILE A 86 6.89 4.48 4.57
CA ILE A 86 7.47 3.26 5.11
C ILE A 86 8.79 3.01 4.39
N LEU A 87 9.86 2.82 5.16
CA LEU A 87 11.16 2.47 4.60
C LEU A 87 11.13 1.03 4.12
N THR A 88 11.53 0.80 2.86
CA THR A 88 11.50 -0.53 2.22
C THR A 88 12.88 -1.05 1.88
N ASN A 89 13.86 -0.18 1.66
CA ASN A 89 15.25 -0.56 1.53
C ASN A 89 16.13 0.59 2.01
N LYS A 90 17.21 0.27 2.71
CA LYS A 90 18.23 1.26 3.06
C LYS A 90 19.60 0.62 3.10
N ASN A 91 20.55 1.24 2.45
CA ASN A 91 21.97 0.95 2.59
C ASN A 91 22.77 2.23 2.28
N ARG A 92 24.10 2.12 2.21
CA ARG A 92 24.98 3.29 2.00
C ARG A 92 24.78 4.01 0.65
N ILE A 93 24.20 3.34 -0.34
CA ILE A 93 24.05 3.83 -1.71
C ILE A 93 22.61 3.90 -2.19
N LEU A 94 21.65 3.27 -1.49
CA LEU A 94 20.25 3.16 -1.90
C LEU A 94 19.34 3.38 -0.69
N GLU A 95 18.40 4.30 -0.82
CA GLU A 95 17.28 4.46 0.10
C GLU A 95 15.96 4.39 -0.68
N MET A 96 14.99 3.63 -0.17
CA MET A 96 13.69 3.44 -0.80
C MET A 96 12.57 3.64 0.22
N ASN A 97 11.77 4.69 0.03
CA ASN A 97 10.62 5.02 0.87
C ASN A 97 9.33 4.81 0.09
N ALA A 98 8.38 4.08 0.66
CA ALA A 98 7.15 3.70 0.00
C ALA A 98 5.92 4.18 0.76
N TYR A 99 4.87 4.56 0.04
CA TYR A 99 3.60 4.95 0.63
C TYR A 99 2.40 4.52 -0.22
N GLY A 100 1.31 4.15 0.44
CA GLY A 100 0.08 3.70 -0.19
C GLY A 100 -0.93 4.83 -0.42
N ARG A 101 -1.59 4.84 -1.57
CA ARG A 101 -2.78 5.67 -1.84
C ARG A 101 -3.83 4.76 -2.45
N ALA A 102 -4.92 4.47 -1.74
CA ALA A 102 -5.83 3.42 -2.17
C ALA A 102 -7.30 3.79 -1.95
N PHE A 103 -8.13 3.47 -2.93
CA PHE A 103 -9.59 3.47 -2.83
C PHE A 103 -10.06 2.05 -2.52
N GLY A 104 -10.90 1.92 -1.51
CA GLY A 104 -11.48 0.65 -1.07
C GLY A 104 -13.00 0.65 -1.20
N ALA A 105 -13.54 -0.55 -1.39
CA ALA A 105 -14.95 -0.83 -1.21
C ALA A 105 -15.12 -1.99 -0.23
N SER A 106 -16.12 -1.94 0.63
CA SER A 106 -16.44 -3.05 1.51
C SER A 106 -17.94 -3.29 1.62
N LEU A 107 -18.28 -4.54 1.90
CA LEU A 107 -19.62 -4.99 2.20
C LEU A 107 -19.58 -5.72 3.54
N SER A 108 -20.35 -5.23 4.52
CA SER A 108 -20.35 -5.75 5.89
C SER A 108 -21.75 -6.05 6.37
N ALA A 109 -21.86 -7.08 7.23
CA ALA A 109 -23.00 -7.23 8.11
C ALA A 109 -22.76 -6.42 9.38
N VAL A 110 -23.80 -5.73 9.86
CA VAL A 110 -23.78 -4.92 11.07
C VAL A 110 -24.73 -5.54 12.09
N PHE A 111 -24.24 -5.73 13.30
CA PHE A 111 -24.99 -6.25 14.43
C PHE A 111 -25.01 -5.25 15.59
N ASN A 112 -26.18 -4.73 15.95
CA ASN A 112 -26.35 -3.89 17.13
C ASN A 112 -26.47 -4.80 18.38
N ILE A 113 -25.45 -4.75 19.25
CA ILE A 113 -25.44 -5.45 20.53
C ILE A 113 -26.43 -4.76 21.49
N THR A 114 -26.35 -3.43 21.53
CA THR A 114 -27.29 -2.53 22.21
C THR A 114 -27.71 -1.42 21.25
N ASP A 115 -28.52 -0.47 21.70
CA ASP A 115 -28.91 0.68 20.86
C ASP A 115 -27.72 1.58 20.48
N ASN A 116 -26.63 1.53 21.25
CA ASN A 116 -25.43 2.36 21.07
C ASN A 116 -24.22 1.55 20.60
N LEU A 117 -24.06 0.31 21.09
CA LEU A 117 -22.91 -0.54 20.78
C LEU A 117 -23.21 -1.46 19.60
N TYR A 118 -22.35 -1.43 18.59
CA TYR A 118 -22.47 -2.29 17.43
C TYR A 118 -21.14 -2.93 17.05
N VAL A 119 -21.24 -4.02 16.33
CA VAL A 119 -20.11 -4.66 15.66
C VAL A 119 -20.42 -4.81 14.18
N ARG A 120 -19.39 -4.82 13.35
CA ARG A 120 -19.51 -5.13 11.93
C ARG A 120 -18.40 -6.06 11.47
N ALA A 121 -18.71 -6.89 10.49
CA ALA A 121 -17.76 -7.79 9.86
C ALA A 121 -18.12 -8.00 8.39
N GLY A 122 -17.13 -8.05 7.52
CA GLY A 122 -17.36 -8.02 6.09
C GLY A 122 -16.15 -8.33 5.24
N GLY A 123 -16.41 -8.34 3.93
CA GLY A 123 -15.38 -8.39 2.90
C GLY A 123 -14.99 -6.99 2.46
N VAL A 124 -13.71 -6.83 2.12
CA VAL A 124 -13.15 -5.57 1.60
C VAL A 124 -12.28 -5.85 0.40
N THR A 125 -12.30 -4.94 -0.56
CA THR A 125 -11.43 -4.97 -1.74
C THR A 125 -10.88 -3.58 -2.02
N LYS A 126 -9.73 -3.51 -2.70
CA LYS A 126 -9.23 -2.27 -3.27
C LYS A 126 -9.71 -2.16 -4.70
N ILE A 127 -10.39 -1.07 -5.02
CA ILE A 127 -10.97 -0.81 -6.35
C ILE A 127 -10.12 0.15 -7.18
N GLY A 128 -9.12 0.78 -6.56
CA GLY A 128 -8.19 1.67 -7.26
C GLY A 128 -7.08 2.18 -6.36
N GLY A 129 -6.12 2.86 -6.97
CA GLY A 129 -4.96 3.44 -6.28
C GLY A 129 -3.64 2.78 -6.65
N LYS A 130 -2.61 3.15 -5.89
CA LYS A 130 -1.22 2.78 -6.15
C LYS A 130 -0.38 2.81 -4.86
N THR A 131 0.65 1.96 -4.81
CA THR A 131 1.77 2.15 -3.88
C THR A 131 2.86 2.90 -4.64
N GLN A 132 3.33 4.03 -4.14
CA GLN A 132 4.43 4.74 -4.77
C GLN A 132 5.70 4.51 -3.96
N VAL A 133 6.80 4.23 -4.65
CA VAL A 133 8.13 4.08 -4.05
C VAL A 133 9.02 5.19 -4.58
N GLN A 134 9.52 6.01 -3.67
CA GLN A 134 10.59 6.97 -3.87
C GLN A 134 11.92 6.25 -3.70
N THR A 135 12.76 6.29 -4.72
CA THR A 135 14.11 5.71 -4.69
C THR A 135 15.14 6.81 -4.81
N GLU A 136 16.11 6.78 -3.93
CA GLU A 136 17.29 7.64 -3.94
C GLU A 136 18.52 6.77 -4.01
N LEU A 137 19.36 7.00 -5.01
CA LEU A 137 20.60 6.27 -5.23
C LEU A 137 21.76 7.26 -5.30
N ASN A 138 22.77 7.02 -4.46
CA ASN A 138 23.99 7.83 -4.37
C ASN A 138 25.18 6.88 -4.41
N ALA A 139 25.81 6.74 -5.58
CA ALA A 139 26.90 5.80 -5.78
C ALA A 139 28.15 6.50 -6.31
N ALA A 140 29.30 6.22 -5.69
CA ALA A 140 30.61 6.56 -6.23
C ALA A 140 31.25 5.27 -6.75
N LEU A 141 31.36 5.13 -8.07
CA LEU A 141 31.85 3.92 -8.72
C LEU A 141 33.08 4.24 -9.58
N PRO A 142 34.04 3.31 -9.71
CA PRO A 142 35.15 3.51 -10.65
C PRO A 142 34.64 3.63 -12.10
N LEU A 143 35.13 4.64 -12.82
CA LEU A 143 34.71 4.91 -14.21
C LEU A 143 35.07 3.75 -15.14
N TYR A 144 36.15 3.01 -14.84
CA TYR A 144 36.58 1.86 -15.65
C TYR A 144 35.51 0.75 -15.76
N LEU A 145 34.54 0.71 -14.85
CA LEU A 145 33.39 -0.21 -14.93
C LEU A 145 32.44 0.11 -16.10
N PHE A 146 32.52 1.32 -16.65
CA PHE A 146 31.66 1.82 -17.73
C PHE A 146 32.44 2.21 -18.98
N ASP A 147 33.71 2.57 -18.83
CA ASP A 147 34.65 2.89 -19.90
C ASP A 147 36.01 2.28 -19.59
N SER A 148 36.36 1.16 -20.24
CA SER A 148 37.59 0.42 -19.99
C SER A 148 38.88 1.21 -20.28
N SER A 149 38.79 2.34 -20.99
CA SER A 149 39.94 3.22 -21.26
C SER A 149 40.23 4.20 -20.13
N ALA A 150 39.32 4.33 -19.15
CA ALA A 150 39.46 5.27 -18.06
C ALA A 150 40.54 4.84 -17.03
N PRO A 151 41.32 5.78 -16.48
CA PRO A 151 42.24 5.48 -15.38
C PRO A 151 41.53 4.89 -14.16
N ALA A 152 42.18 3.94 -13.47
CA ALA A 152 41.62 3.26 -12.31
C ALA A 152 41.27 4.20 -11.12
N THR A 153 41.88 5.38 -11.08
CA THR A 153 41.64 6.40 -10.05
C THR A 153 40.43 7.30 -10.34
N THR A 154 39.88 7.25 -11.55
CA THR A 154 38.77 8.12 -11.94
C THR A 154 37.46 7.52 -11.46
N MET A 155 36.71 8.31 -10.68
CA MET A 155 35.40 7.94 -10.16
C MET A 155 34.28 8.63 -10.96
N VAL A 156 33.14 7.94 -11.08
CA VAL A 156 31.86 8.51 -11.48
C VAL A 156 30.93 8.51 -10.27
N ASN A 157 30.50 9.70 -9.87
CA ASN A 157 29.49 9.86 -8.83
C ASN A 157 28.12 9.96 -9.50
N ILE A 158 27.23 9.03 -9.21
CA ILE A 158 25.87 8.98 -9.76
C ILE A 158 24.89 9.27 -8.62
N ASN A 159 24.11 10.33 -8.78
CA ASN A 159 23.01 10.68 -7.89
C ASN A 159 21.71 10.60 -8.69
N THR A 160 20.77 9.77 -8.23
CA THR A 160 19.51 9.49 -8.91
C THR A 160 18.36 9.53 -7.92
N ASN A 161 17.31 10.25 -8.27
CA ASN A 161 16.04 10.31 -7.56
C ASN A 161 14.90 9.96 -8.53
N PHE A 162 14.12 8.93 -8.23
CA PHE A 162 12.99 8.55 -9.07
C PHE A 162 11.84 7.91 -8.28
N LYS A 163 10.62 8.07 -8.79
CA LYS A 163 9.39 7.50 -8.24
C LYS A 163 8.86 6.43 -9.17
N THR A 164 8.51 5.29 -8.58
CA THR A 164 7.87 4.19 -9.29
C THR A 164 6.50 3.92 -8.67
N ASN A 165 5.46 3.92 -9.50
CA ASN A 165 4.10 3.58 -9.11
C ASN A 165 3.88 2.07 -9.28
N PHE A 166 3.46 1.39 -8.23
CA PHE A 166 3.04 -0.01 -8.26
C PHE A 166 1.51 -0.10 -8.24
N HIS A 167 0.97 -0.85 -9.20
CA HIS A 167 -0.45 -1.17 -9.28
C HIS A 167 -0.66 -2.64 -8.92
N GLY A 168 -1.71 -2.88 -8.15
CA GLY A 168 -2.07 -4.21 -7.66
C GLY A 168 -3.00 -4.96 -8.61
N LYS A 169 -3.05 -6.28 -8.44
CA LYS A 169 -4.21 -7.09 -8.84
C LYS A 169 -5.35 -6.81 -7.86
N MET A 170 -6.60 -7.03 -8.27
CA MET A 170 -7.75 -6.84 -7.41
C MET A 170 -7.65 -7.77 -6.19
N PRO A 171 -7.53 -7.23 -4.97
CA PRO A 171 -7.34 -8.02 -3.76
C PRO A 171 -8.68 -8.26 -3.05
N PHE A 172 -8.78 -9.34 -2.27
CA PHE A 172 -9.88 -9.55 -1.35
C PHE A 172 -9.33 -9.73 0.06
N GLY A 173 -10.00 -9.13 1.03
CA GLY A 173 -9.60 -9.12 2.41
C GLY A 173 -10.79 -9.10 3.34
N PHE A 174 -10.49 -8.99 4.63
CA PHE A 174 -11.46 -8.91 5.70
C PHE A 174 -11.44 -7.53 6.35
N ILE A 175 -12.62 -7.05 6.71
CA ILE A 175 -12.80 -5.85 7.50
C ILE A 175 -13.75 -6.16 8.66
N GLY A 176 -13.46 -5.60 9.82
CA GLY A 176 -14.34 -5.68 10.97
C GLY A 176 -14.22 -4.43 11.82
N GLY A 177 -15.21 -4.20 12.68
CA GLY A 177 -15.16 -3.07 13.59
C GLY A 177 -16.07 -3.22 14.78
N VAL A 178 -15.72 -2.52 15.85
CA VAL A 178 -16.54 -2.36 17.06
C VAL A 178 -16.71 -0.87 17.27
N GLY A 179 -17.97 -0.42 17.31
CA GLY A 179 -18.27 1.01 17.42
C GLY A 179 -19.34 1.32 18.44
N TYR A 180 -19.29 2.55 18.94
CA TYR A 180 -20.25 3.10 19.88
C TYR A 180 -20.85 4.39 19.32
N ARG A 181 -22.19 4.46 19.30
CA ARG A 181 -22.96 5.60 18.79
C ARG A 181 -23.48 6.45 19.95
N PHE A 182 -23.29 7.75 19.84
CA PHE A 182 -23.83 8.77 20.73
C PHE A 182 -24.94 9.49 19.98
N LYS A 183 -26.20 9.31 20.41
CA LYS A 183 -27.33 10.06 19.84
C LYS A 183 -27.18 11.53 20.21
N VAL A 184 -27.13 12.41 19.21
CA VAL A 184 -26.97 13.87 19.40
C VAL A 184 -28.28 14.59 19.07
N ALA A 185 -29.00 14.11 18.07
CA ALA A 185 -30.35 14.54 17.71
C ALA A 185 -31.17 13.34 17.26
N ASP A 186 -32.43 13.54 16.88
CA ASP A 186 -33.33 12.43 16.52
C ASP A 186 -32.81 11.56 15.38
N ASN A 187 -32.24 12.20 14.35
CA ASN A 187 -31.73 11.52 13.17
C ASN A 187 -30.21 11.58 13.05
N VAL A 188 -29.50 12.12 14.06
CA VAL A 188 -28.06 12.35 14.00
C VAL A 188 -27.37 11.70 15.19
N SER A 189 -26.40 10.83 14.88
CA SER A 189 -25.53 10.21 15.87
C SER A 189 -24.07 10.48 15.54
N PHE A 190 -23.27 10.80 16.55
CA PHE A 190 -21.82 10.70 16.47
C PHE A 190 -21.40 9.26 16.76
N PHE A 191 -20.29 8.77 16.20
CA PHE A 191 -19.73 7.49 16.61
C PHE A 191 -18.21 7.51 16.69
N ILE A 192 -17.71 6.62 17.52
CA ILE A 192 -16.32 6.17 17.53
C ILE A 192 -16.30 4.69 17.17
N GLU A 193 -15.33 4.27 16.38
CA GLU A 193 -15.18 2.89 15.92
C GLU A 193 -13.72 2.47 15.89
N GLY A 194 -13.42 1.34 16.52
CA GLY A 194 -12.19 0.60 16.26
C GLY A 194 -12.41 -0.32 15.06
N GLU A 195 -11.58 -0.17 14.02
CA GLU A 195 -11.63 -0.98 12.80
C GLU A 195 -10.41 -1.89 12.72
N TYR A 196 -10.62 -3.14 12.31
CA TYR A 196 -9.57 -4.03 11.86
C TYR A 196 -9.70 -4.21 10.34
N LEU A 197 -8.59 -3.99 9.63
CA LEU A 197 -8.47 -4.19 8.20
C LEU A 197 -7.34 -5.18 7.93
N ASN A 198 -7.61 -6.21 7.11
CA ASN A 198 -6.57 -7.10 6.60
C ASN A 198 -6.77 -7.35 5.11
N ILE A 199 -5.81 -6.90 4.31
CA ILE A 199 -5.80 -7.16 2.87
C ILE A 199 -4.37 -7.21 2.35
N ASN A 200 -4.09 -8.18 1.50
CA ASN A 200 -2.82 -8.31 0.79
C ASN A 200 -3.05 -8.02 -0.68
N VAL A 201 -2.23 -7.15 -1.26
CA VAL A 201 -2.36 -6.71 -2.64
C VAL A 201 -1.23 -7.32 -3.46
N PRO A 202 -1.51 -8.33 -4.31
CA PRO A 202 -0.51 -8.87 -5.21
C PRO A 202 -0.09 -7.81 -6.22
N ARG A 203 1.20 -7.74 -6.54
CA ARG A 203 1.70 -6.79 -7.54
C ARG A 203 1.29 -7.25 -8.95
N LYS A 204 0.84 -6.30 -9.77
CA LYS A 204 0.52 -6.52 -11.19
C LYS A 204 1.59 -5.88 -12.08
N GLU A 205 1.79 -4.59 -11.91
CA GLU A 205 2.71 -3.80 -12.73
C GLU A 205 3.38 -2.70 -11.91
N SER A 206 4.59 -2.30 -12.33
CA SER A 206 5.24 -1.06 -11.89
C SER A 206 5.48 -0.14 -13.07
N ARG A 207 5.38 1.17 -12.84
CA ARG A 207 5.59 2.20 -13.87
C ARG A 207 6.45 3.32 -13.31
N LEU A 208 7.53 3.67 -14.01
CA LEU A 208 8.33 4.85 -13.73
C LEU A 208 7.45 6.11 -13.88
N ASN A 209 7.50 7.02 -12.91
CA ASN A 209 6.63 8.19 -12.86
C ASN A 209 7.41 9.51 -13.01
N ASN A 210 8.52 9.66 -12.29
CA ASN A 210 9.46 10.75 -12.49
C ASN A 210 10.88 10.18 -12.40
N PHE A 211 11.82 10.88 -13.01
CA PHE A 211 13.21 10.48 -13.01
C PHE A 211 14.09 11.71 -13.09
N GLU A 212 14.99 11.83 -12.15
CA GLU A 212 16.02 12.86 -12.09
C GLU A 212 17.34 12.17 -11.75
N ALA A 213 18.36 12.41 -12.56
CA ALA A 213 19.68 11.86 -12.29
C ALA A 213 20.77 12.80 -12.76
N SER A 214 21.93 12.68 -12.12
CA SER A 214 23.14 13.37 -12.51
C SER A 214 24.34 12.44 -12.35
N ARG A 215 25.34 12.66 -13.20
CA ARG A 215 26.68 12.09 -13.01
C ARG A 215 27.69 13.21 -12.81
N THR A 216 28.69 12.96 -11.99
CA THR A 216 29.85 13.82 -11.84
C THR A 216 31.12 13.02 -12.13
N ILE A 217 31.91 13.48 -13.11
CA ILE A 217 33.20 12.89 -13.49
C ILE A 217 34.22 14.02 -13.51
N GLY A 218 35.34 13.86 -12.79
CA GLY A 218 36.40 14.89 -12.76
C GLY A 218 35.90 16.28 -12.30
N GLY A 219 34.89 16.32 -11.41
CA GLY A 219 34.29 17.57 -10.92
C GLY A 219 33.24 18.20 -11.85
N VAL A 220 33.00 17.64 -13.04
CA VAL A 220 31.98 18.13 -13.97
C VAL A 220 30.67 17.35 -13.78
N THR A 221 29.61 18.04 -13.36
CA THR A 221 28.27 17.46 -13.19
C THR A 221 27.44 17.64 -14.45
N GLN A 222 26.80 16.55 -14.90
CA GLN A 222 25.88 16.55 -16.03
C GLN A 222 24.60 15.81 -15.64
N ALA A 223 23.45 16.31 -16.11
CA ALA A 223 22.19 15.58 -16.00
C ALA A 223 22.26 14.28 -16.82
N LEU A 224 21.63 13.22 -16.31
CA LEU A 224 21.50 11.93 -16.98
C LEU A 224 20.05 11.70 -17.36
N SER A 225 19.83 11.22 -18.59
CA SER A 225 18.50 10.73 -18.98
C SER A 225 18.21 9.37 -18.33
N ALA A 226 16.93 8.99 -18.26
CA ALA A 226 16.53 7.67 -17.79
C ALA A 226 17.17 6.54 -18.64
N THR A 227 17.28 6.74 -19.96
CA THR A 227 17.90 5.80 -20.89
C THR A 227 19.38 5.61 -20.59
N ASP A 228 20.12 6.70 -20.36
CA ASP A 228 21.55 6.62 -20.03
C ASP A 228 21.76 5.89 -18.70
N PHE A 229 20.97 6.23 -17.67
CA PHE A 229 21.05 5.58 -16.36
C PHE A 229 20.68 4.09 -16.41
N LYS A 230 19.68 3.71 -17.22
CA LYS A 230 19.40 2.29 -17.52
C LYS A 230 20.63 1.62 -18.14
N GLY A 231 21.34 2.29 -19.03
CA GLY A 231 22.62 1.82 -19.58
C GLY A 231 23.66 1.52 -18.50
N TYR A 232 23.84 2.43 -17.53
CA TYR A 232 24.72 2.19 -16.37
C TYR A 232 24.29 0.94 -15.58
N MET A 233 23.00 0.81 -15.25
CA MET A 233 22.49 -0.35 -14.52
C MET A 233 22.66 -1.66 -15.30
N ALA A 234 22.41 -1.66 -16.60
CA ALA A 234 22.60 -2.83 -17.46
C ALA A 234 24.07 -3.26 -17.51
N ARG A 235 25.02 -2.31 -17.57
CA ARG A 235 26.45 -2.62 -17.49
C ARG A 235 26.82 -3.27 -16.15
N LEU A 236 26.30 -2.76 -15.04
CA LEU A 236 26.53 -3.35 -13.72
C LEU A 236 26.02 -4.80 -13.62
N GLN A 237 24.86 -5.10 -14.21
CA GLN A 237 24.31 -6.46 -14.24
C GLN A 237 25.19 -7.45 -15.02
N GLN A 238 25.90 -6.97 -16.05
CA GLN A 238 26.75 -7.77 -16.93
C GLN A 238 28.17 -7.95 -16.41
N LEU A 239 28.53 -7.36 -15.26
CA LEU A 239 29.88 -7.50 -14.70
C LEU A 239 30.21 -8.99 -14.41
N PRO A 240 31.48 -9.40 -14.61
CA PRO A 240 31.95 -10.71 -14.17
C PRO A 240 31.67 -10.91 -12.68
N SER A 241 31.24 -12.11 -12.31
CA SER A 241 30.94 -12.45 -10.92
C SER A 241 32.21 -12.54 -10.08
N SER A 242 32.30 -11.71 -9.05
CA SER A 242 33.38 -11.68 -8.06
C SER A 242 32.82 -11.15 -6.74
N PRO A 243 33.43 -11.47 -5.59
CA PRO A 243 33.00 -10.92 -4.30
C PRO A 243 32.85 -9.37 -4.28
N GLN A 244 33.63 -8.67 -5.12
CA GLN A 244 33.63 -7.22 -5.24
C GLN A 244 32.48 -6.68 -6.12
N THR A 245 32.01 -7.45 -7.10
CA THR A 245 31.00 -7.02 -8.09
C THR A 245 29.60 -7.57 -7.82
N GLU A 246 29.46 -8.64 -7.03
CA GLU A 246 28.16 -9.25 -6.73
C GLU A 246 27.15 -8.26 -6.14
N ASN A 247 27.58 -7.40 -5.21
CA ASN A 247 26.68 -6.40 -4.61
C ASN A 247 26.19 -5.37 -5.63
N LEU A 248 27.02 -5.01 -6.61
CA LEU A 248 26.65 -4.09 -7.68
C LEU A 248 25.66 -4.74 -8.65
N LYS A 249 25.84 -6.04 -8.94
CA LYS A 249 24.89 -6.82 -9.75
C LYS A 249 23.53 -6.92 -9.07
N LEU A 250 23.51 -7.21 -7.76
CA LEU A 250 22.28 -7.28 -6.97
C LEU A 250 21.55 -5.94 -6.90
N LEU A 251 22.28 -4.84 -6.66
CA LEU A 251 21.73 -3.49 -6.71
C LEU A 251 21.07 -3.21 -8.06
N ALA A 252 21.80 -3.46 -9.14
CA ALA A 252 21.31 -3.17 -10.48
C ALA A 252 20.12 -4.07 -10.86
N ALA A 253 20.10 -5.34 -10.42
CA ALA A 253 18.96 -6.24 -10.58
C ALA A 253 17.72 -5.77 -9.79
N GLN A 254 17.91 -5.18 -8.61
CA GLN A 254 16.84 -4.61 -7.80
C GLN A 254 16.26 -3.33 -8.41
N VAL A 255 17.12 -2.45 -8.96
CA VAL A 255 16.72 -1.14 -9.48
C VAL A 255 16.12 -1.24 -10.90
N ALA A 256 16.65 -2.11 -11.77
CA ALA A 256 16.26 -2.15 -13.18
C ALA A 256 14.74 -2.27 -13.44
N PRO A 257 13.97 -3.16 -12.77
CA PRO A 257 12.52 -3.24 -12.96
C PRO A 257 11.77 -1.94 -12.63
N LEU A 258 12.34 -1.08 -11.79
CA LEU A 258 11.72 0.15 -11.32
C LEU A 258 11.91 1.33 -12.28
N LEU A 259 12.88 1.21 -13.20
CA LEU A 259 13.19 2.19 -14.22
C LEU A 259 12.35 2.01 -15.48
N GLU A 260 11.63 0.91 -15.62
CA GLU A 260 10.81 0.68 -16.81
C GLU A 260 9.57 1.57 -16.84
N GLU A 261 9.20 2.02 -18.04
CA GLU A 261 7.95 2.76 -18.26
C GLU A 261 6.75 1.91 -17.83
N SER A 262 6.83 0.61 -18.12
CA SER A 262 5.92 -0.40 -17.61
C SER A 262 6.65 -1.74 -17.45
N TYR A 263 6.54 -2.34 -16.27
CA TYR A 263 7.08 -3.65 -15.95
C TYR A 263 6.00 -4.55 -15.37
N SER A 264 5.72 -5.67 -16.05
CA SER A 264 4.81 -6.70 -15.55
C SER A 264 5.51 -7.58 -14.51
N TRP A 265 4.82 -7.79 -13.39
CA TRP A 265 5.23 -8.67 -12.30
C TRP A 265 4.64 -10.08 -12.39
N ASP A 266 3.84 -10.35 -13.43
CA ASP A 266 3.15 -11.63 -13.58
C ASP A 266 4.14 -12.79 -13.82
N GLY A 267 3.97 -13.89 -13.09
CA GLY A 267 4.89 -15.03 -13.12
C GLY A 267 6.28 -14.79 -12.51
N LYS A 268 6.53 -13.63 -11.89
CA LYS A 268 7.85 -13.24 -11.35
C LYS A 268 7.94 -13.26 -9.82
N ASN A 269 7.08 -14.03 -9.16
CA ASN A 269 7.02 -14.19 -7.70
C ASN A 269 7.10 -12.86 -6.93
N ALA A 270 6.38 -11.85 -7.42
CA ALA A 270 6.39 -10.53 -6.82
C ALA A 270 5.76 -10.57 -5.42
N PRO A 271 6.40 -9.98 -4.40
CA PRO A 271 5.87 -10.02 -3.04
C PRO A 271 4.60 -9.19 -2.94
N ASP A 272 3.63 -9.69 -2.17
CA ASP A 272 2.40 -8.97 -1.86
C ASP A 272 2.69 -7.68 -1.08
N ALA A 273 1.93 -6.63 -1.37
CA ALA A 273 1.90 -5.43 -0.55
C ALA A 273 0.88 -5.61 0.59
N PRO A 274 1.29 -5.67 1.86
CA PRO A 274 0.37 -5.73 2.99
C PRO A 274 -0.32 -4.38 3.20
N TYR A 275 -1.64 -4.40 3.34
CA TYR A 275 -2.50 -3.24 3.61
C TYR A 275 -3.35 -3.51 4.86
N SER A 276 -2.72 -4.04 5.89
CA SER A 276 -3.36 -4.41 7.14
C SER A 276 -3.18 -3.34 8.21
N SER A 277 -4.23 -3.02 8.95
CA SER A 277 -4.19 -2.01 10.00
C SER A 277 -5.23 -2.22 11.08
N ILE A 278 -4.99 -1.62 12.23
CA ILE A 278 -6.00 -1.35 13.25
C ILE A 278 -6.22 0.16 13.30
N GLY A 279 -7.45 0.60 13.06
CA GLY A 279 -7.80 2.01 12.94
C GLY A 279 -8.76 2.47 14.01
N PHE A 280 -8.70 3.77 14.30
CA PHE A 280 -9.72 4.46 15.08
C PHE A 280 -10.38 5.50 14.19
N HIS A 281 -11.71 5.42 14.10
CA HIS A 281 -12.54 6.25 13.26
C HIS A 281 -13.53 7.03 14.10
N PHE A 282 -13.74 8.28 13.71
CA PHE A 282 -14.76 9.16 14.26
C PHE A 282 -15.65 9.60 13.12
N GLY A 283 -16.95 9.66 13.35
CA GLY A 283 -17.87 10.02 12.29
C GLY A 283 -19.25 10.40 12.77
N VAL A 284 -20.05 10.75 11.78
CA VAL A 284 -21.44 11.14 11.95
C VAL A 284 -22.29 10.23 11.09
N THR A 285 -23.39 9.76 11.68
CA THR A 285 -24.43 8.97 11.02
C THR A 285 -25.70 9.80 10.99
N TYR A 286 -26.28 9.91 9.79
CA TYR A 286 -27.64 10.39 9.59
C TYR A 286 -28.55 9.20 9.31
N THR A 287 -29.67 9.12 10.02
CA THR A 287 -30.64 8.03 9.94
C THR A 287 -31.97 8.56 9.42
N PHE A 288 -32.53 7.88 8.43
CA PHE A 288 -33.80 8.24 7.77
C PHE A 288 -34.99 7.54 8.42
#